data_AF-A0A3A0G2E5-F1
#
_entry.id   AF-A0A3A0G2E5-F1
#
_cell.length_a   1.000
_cell.length_b   1.000
_cell.length_c   1.000
_cell.angle_alpha   90.00
_cell.angle_beta   90.00
_cell.angle_gamma   90.00
#
_symmetry.space_group_name_H-M   'P 1'
#
loop_
_entity.id
_entity.type
_entity.pdbx_description
1 polymer ?
#
loop_
_entity_poly.entity_id
_entity_poly.type
_entity_poly.pdbx_seq_one_letter_code
_entity_poly.pdbx_strand_id
1 'polypeptide(L)'
;MLGSGLIRDFRGAVANEVQRLRAHDWGKVVADGTDHVVRGIMAGLSARELRAILRGDVPTEKPNPRYKAQVRSFVLHLRPKYYQRASTWFTHTWRLGWFSVFFFVVETITGIILMIPYAPTPERAYGDMLYILGNIPFGLFMRDLHRLGAEGMVAVVILHMARVYFTASYKGNRSFTWFTGVILLLVTLVLSFSGYLLPWDQLAYWAVTIGTSMAEAAPVFGNEVNLLLRGGIDIWAGGLLRFYLLHIFLMPLLAIIFISVHYYKVAREHFISLPASVEEGNLPPEQKRHAEERIDLIPNLLIHEVMLASVATFLMILAVATFYHAPLEAHADPQATPLHTEAPWYFLWLQGMLKLGDKSLMGVVLPTIIFGVLFVVPWLDRNPHRLARKRPAAIAIGVIFTIVMVILTYMGTPGYGIETPPAQDILSHLVPATHPGPVKELPWEQVEAGPVGEDGLPGRKTYFVSYPPEWVDAPAYQDAEAYEFVTTVEEGPEDNEWHRLLKEFKAEVENHPKLLAPIDNQEALAKVTVEHYHPNLKWVEFTITWDEFAIDPKTKAVIMDGDRPVLKRDLKASSQPSDPGQVPDVQRSFIALHRDSNYHH
;
A
#
# COMPACT_ATOMS: atom_id res chain seq x y z
N MET A 1 8.34 -83.57 -16.64
CA MET A 1 8.70 -82.93 -17.93
C MET A 1 7.75 -81.76 -18.27
N LEU A 2 7.65 -80.73 -17.42
CA LEU A 2 6.78 -79.55 -17.66
C LEU A 2 7.56 -78.21 -17.63
N GLY A 3 8.87 -78.24 -17.84
CA GLY A 3 9.74 -77.07 -17.68
C GLY A 3 10.24 -76.41 -18.97
N SER A 4 10.33 -77.12 -20.10
CA SER A 4 11.00 -76.60 -21.31
C SER A 4 10.08 -75.88 -22.29
N GLY A 5 8.82 -76.34 -22.45
CA GLY A 5 7.84 -75.72 -23.34
C GLY A 5 7.43 -74.33 -22.86
N LEU A 6 7.10 -74.21 -21.57
CA LEU A 6 6.64 -72.96 -20.95
C LEU A 6 7.73 -71.87 -20.97
N ILE A 7 9.00 -72.23 -20.78
CA ILE A 7 10.14 -71.30 -20.87
C ILE A 7 10.40 -70.89 -22.33
N ARG A 8 10.23 -71.80 -23.30
CA ARG A 8 10.40 -71.48 -24.72
C ARG A 8 9.29 -70.56 -25.22
N ASP A 9 8.05 -70.81 -24.82
CA ASP A 9 6.90 -69.99 -25.19
C ASP A 9 6.96 -68.62 -24.52
N PHE A 10 7.43 -68.55 -23.27
CA PHE A 10 7.71 -67.27 -22.59
C PHE A 10 8.83 -66.49 -23.28
N ARG A 11 9.93 -67.15 -23.67
CA ARG A 11 11.02 -66.50 -24.44
C ARG A 11 10.54 -66.01 -25.80
N GLY A 12 9.69 -66.78 -26.49
CA GLY A 12 9.06 -66.36 -27.75
C GLY A 12 8.14 -65.15 -27.56
N ALA A 13 7.31 -65.16 -26.51
CA ALA A 13 6.44 -64.04 -26.17
C ALA A 13 7.24 -62.78 -25.82
N VAL A 14 8.30 -62.92 -25.01
CA VAL A 14 9.20 -61.79 -24.67
C VAL A 14 9.93 -61.29 -25.90
N ALA A 15 10.44 -62.16 -26.77
CA ALA A 15 11.09 -61.75 -28.01
C ALA A 15 10.14 -61.00 -28.95
N ASN A 16 8.90 -61.49 -29.09
CA ASN A 16 7.86 -60.83 -29.88
C ASN A 16 7.46 -59.48 -29.28
N GLU A 17 7.33 -59.37 -27.96
CA GLU A 17 7.02 -58.10 -27.30
C GLU A 17 8.20 -57.12 -27.38
N VAL A 18 9.45 -57.58 -27.23
CA VAL A 18 10.65 -56.76 -27.46
C VAL A 18 10.72 -56.27 -28.91
N GLN A 19 10.38 -57.12 -29.88
CA GLN A 19 10.35 -56.74 -31.29
C GLN A 19 9.21 -55.74 -31.57
N ARG A 20 8.05 -55.91 -30.93
CA ARG A 20 6.93 -54.97 -30.97
C ARG A 20 7.29 -53.62 -30.35
N LEU A 21 7.94 -53.60 -29.19
CA LEU A 21 8.40 -52.38 -28.51
C LEU A 21 9.51 -51.68 -29.30
N ARG A 22 10.40 -52.42 -29.98
CA ARG A 22 11.42 -51.85 -30.88
C ARG A 22 10.84 -51.32 -32.20
N ALA A 23 9.77 -51.92 -32.70
CA ALA A 23 9.04 -51.45 -33.89
C ALA A 23 8.08 -50.30 -33.57
N HIS A 24 7.82 -50.02 -32.29
CA HIS A 24 6.99 -48.91 -31.86
C HIS A 24 7.78 -47.61 -31.94
N ASP A 25 7.23 -46.61 -32.64
CA ASP A 25 7.83 -45.29 -32.75
C ASP A 25 7.61 -44.51 -31.44
N TRP A 26 8.48 -44.75 -30.47
CA TRP A 26 8.48 -44.05 -29.18
C TRP A 26 8.63 -42.53 -29.34
N GLY A 27 9.30 -42.06 -30.39
CA GLY A 27 9.39 -40.64 -30.69
C GLY A 27 8.02 -40.03 -30.98
N LYS A 28 7.21 -40.73 -31.79
CA LYS A 28 5.83 -40.33 -32.05
C LYS A 28 4.94 -40.43 -30.82
N VAL A 29 5.05 -41.48 -30.01
CA VAL A 29 4.28 -41.62 -28.76
C VAL A 29 4.58 -40.49 -27.77
N VAL A 30 5.86 -40.15 -27.59
CA VAL A 30 6.27 -39.02 -26.74
C VAL A 30 5.80 -37.69 -27.32
N ALA A 31 5.89 -37.50 -28.63
CA ALA A 31 5.40 -36.29 -29.30
C ALA A 31 3.88 -36.12 -29.16
N ASP A 32 3.10 -37.19 -29.37
CA ASP A 32 1.65 -37.19 -29.24
C ASP A 32 1.22 -36.99 -27.78
N GLY A 33 1.94 -37.62 -26.83
CA GLY A 33 1.72 -37.41 -25.39
C GLY A 33 2.02 -35.96 -24.98
N THR A 34 3.14 -35.40 -25.46
CA THR A 34 3.49 -33.99 -25.23
C THR A 34 2.45 -33.06 -25.84
N ASP A 35 2.00 -33.31 -27.06
CA ASP A 35 0.97 -32.50 -27.71
C ASP A 35 -0.37 -32.58 -26.95
N HIS A 36 -0.73 -33.76 -26.44
CA HIS A 36 -1.92 -33.94 -25.61
C HIS A 36 -1.85 -33.14 -24.30
N VAL A 37 -0.70 -33.17 -23.62
CA VAL A 37 -0.47 -32.38 -22.40
C VAL A 37 -0.52 -30.88 -22.70
N VAL A 38 0.18 -30.44 -23.76
CA VAL A 38 0.19 -29.02 -24.17
C VAL A 38 -1.21 -28.55 -24.55
N ARG A 39 -1.98 -29.37 -25.29
CA ARG A 39 -3.39 -29.05 -25.59
C ARG A 39 -4.26 -29.01 -24.35
N GLY A 40 -4.00 -29.87 -23.36
CA GLY A 40 -4.69 -29.82 -22.07
C GLY A 40 -4.48 -28.49 -21.35
N ILE A 41 -3.23 -28.02 -21.29
CA ILE A 41 -2.85 -26.78 -20.60
C ILE A 41 -3.27 -25.54 -21.40
N MET A 42 -3.04 -25.53 -22.71
CA MET A 42 -3.24 -24.38 -23.60
C MET A 42 -4.63 -24.37 -24.26
N ALA A 43 -5.61 -24.96 -23.60
CA ALA A 43 -7.01 -25.00 -24.02
C ALA A 43 -7.25 -25.49 -25.48
N GLY A 44 -6.40 -26.39 -25.95
CA GLY A 44 -6.51 -27.02 -27.27
C GLY A 44 -5.50 -26.56 -28.31
N LEU A 45 -4.60 -25.61 -28.00
CA LEU A 45 -3.47 -25.26 -28.85
C LEU A 45 -2.39 -26.35 -28.79
N SER A 46 -1.90 -26.81 -29.94
CA SER A 46 -0.74 -27.72 -30.02
C SER A 46 0.57 -27.00 -29.74
N ALA A 47 1.62 -27.76 -29.43
CA ALA A 47 2.97 -27.21 -29.32
C ALA A 47 3.44 -26.59 -30.66
N ARG A 48 3.01 -27.19 -31.78
CA ARG A 48 3.26 -26.69 -33.14
C ARG A 48 2.55 -25.37 -33.39
N GLU A 49 1.28 -25.27 -33.00
CA GLU A 49 0.51 -24.03 -33.14
C GLU A 49 1.04 -22.92 -32.24
N LEU A 50 1.49 -23.24 -31.01
CA LEU A 50 2.12 -22.26 -30.13
C LEU A 50 3.39 -21.68 -30.76
N ARG A 51 4.22 -22.51 -31.37
CA ARG A 51 5.41 -22.08 -32.11
C ARG A 51 5.04 -21.23 -33.35
N ALA A 52 3.98 -21.61 -34.07
CA ALA A 52 3.47 -20.84 -35.20
C ALA A 52 2.96 -19.45 -34.77
N ILE A 53 2.24 -19.38 -33.64
CA ILE A 53 1.78 -18.13 -33.01
C ILE A 53 2.97 -17.21 -32.71
N LEU A 54 4.02 -17.73 -32.07
CA LEU A 54 5.20 -16.93 -31.72
C LEU A 54 5.97 -16.39 -32.93
N ARG A 55 5.92 -17.09 -34.07
CA ARG A 55 6.53 -16.65 -35.33
C ARG A 55 5.64 -15.71 -36.16
N GLY A 56 4.39 -15.50 -35.74
CA GLY A 56 3.42 -14.75 -36.54
C GLY A 56 2.92 -15.50 -37.77
N ASP A 57 3.12 -16.83 -37.81
CA ASP A 57 2.68 -17.67 -38.91
C ASP A 57 1.14 -17.75 -38.95
N VAL A 58 0.59 -18.07 -40.12
CA VAL A 58 -0.82 -18.44 -40.26
C VAL A 58 -1.14 -19.71 -39.47
N PRO A 59 -2.40 -19.90 -38.99
CA PRO A 59 -2.76 -21.09 -38.24
C PRO A 59 -2.44 -22.38 -39.01
N THR A 60 -1.78 -23.32 -38.34
CA THR A 60 -1.28 -24.56 -38.96
C THR A 60 -2.34 -25.66 -39.03
N GLU A 61 -3.41 -25.53 -38.25
CA GLU A 61 -4.50 -26.51 -38.15
C GLU A 61 -5.84 -25.89 -38.60
N LYS A 62 -6.74 -26.74 -39.13
CA LYS A 62 -8.14 -26.39 -39.44
C LYS A 62 -9.10 -27.33 -38.69
N PRO A 63 -10.23 -26.84 -38.14
CA PRO A 63 -10.62 -25.44 -37.97
C PRO A 63 -9.65 -24.67 -37.06
N ASN A 64 -9.57 -23.33 -37.22
CA ASN A 64 -8.58 -22.46 -36.60
C ASN A 64 -8.42 -22.77 -35.09
N PRO A 65 -7.28 -23.31 -34.64
CA PRO A 65 -7.06 -23.73 -33.26
C PRO A 65 -7.09 -22.55 -32.27
N ARG A 66 -6.75 -21.34 -32.72
CA ARG A 66 -6.80 -20.11 -31.90
C ARG A 66 -8.23 -19.77 -31.48
N TYR A 67 -9.19 -19.99 -32.38
CA TYR A 67 -10.62 -19.85 -32.08
C TYR A 67 -11.12 -20.97 -31.15
N LYS A 68 -10.68 -22.22 -31.37
CA LYS A 68 -11.04 -23.34 -30.47
C LYS A 68 -10.58 -23.07 -29.04
N ALA A 69 -9.40 -22.49 -28.85
CA ALA A 69 -8.88 -22.13 -27.53
C ALA A 69 -9.79 -21.13 -26.79
N GLN A 70 -10.30 -20.11 -27.49
CA GLN A 70 -11.24 -19.15 -26.91
C GLN A 70 -12.59 -19.76 -26.53
N VAL A 71 -13.05 -20.79 -27.26
CA VAL A 71 -14.34 -21.43 -26.96
C VAL A 71 -14.20 -22.45 -25.84
N ARG A 72 -13.07 -23.16 -25.76
CA ARG A 72 -12.83 -24.24 -24.79
C ARG A 72 -12.31 -23.74 -23.44
N SER A 73 -11.53 -22.66 -23.41
CA SER A 73 -11.03 -22.09 -22.16
C SER A 73 -12.09 -21.22 -21.51
N PHE A 74 -12.45 -21.51 -20.26
CA PHE A 74 -13.31 -20.62 -19.46
C PHE A 74 -12.74 -19.18 -19.40
N VAL A 75 -11.44 -19.04 -19.14
CA VAL A 75 -10.76 -17.75 -19.02
C VAL A 75 -10.74 -16.98 -20.34
N LEU A 76 -10.38 -17.63 -21.45
CA LEU A 76 -10.38 -16.95 -22.75
C LEU A 76 -11.79 -16.70 -23.28
N HIS A 77 -12.79 -17.45 -22.82
CA HIS A 77 -14.19 -17.22 -23.18
C HIS A 77 -14.72 -15.89 -22.64
N LEU A 78 -14.21 -15.41 -21.50
CA LEU A 78 -14.55 -14.12 -20.94
C LEU A 78 -14.03 -12.94 -21.78
N ARG A 79 -13.14 -13.19 -22.75
CA ARG A 79 -12.50 -12.17 -23.56
C ARG A 79 -13.12 -12.08 -24.97
N PRO A 80 -13.07 -10.90 -25.61
CA PRO A 80 -13.50 -10.78 -27.00
C PRO A 80 -12.53 -11.51 -27.91
N LYS A 81 -13.06 -11.98 -29.04
CA LYS A 81 -12.28 -12.71 -30.04
C LYS A 81 -11.30 -11.81 -30.78
N TYR A 82 -11.74 -10.59 -31.07
CA TYR A 82 -11.01 -9.54 -31.73
C TYR A 82 -11.33 -8.19 -31.08
N TYR A 83 -10.46 -7.22 -31.29
CA TYR A 83 -10.61 -5.83 -30.88
C TYR A 83 -10.46 -4.93 -32.11
N GLN A 84 -11.03 -3.74 -32.07
CA GLN A 84 -10.75 -2.74 -33.10
C GLN A 84 -9.38 -2.11 -32.84
N ARG A 85 -8.57 -1.87 -33.88
CA ARG A 85 -7.19 -1.40 -33.79
C ARG A 85 -7.05 -0.18 -32.89
N ALA A 86 -7.85 0.87 -33.09
CA ALA A 86 -7.74 2.09 -32.30
C ALA A 86 -8.19 1.94 -30.83
N SER A 87 -9.00 0.94 -30.51
CA SER A 87 -9.33 0.62 -29.10
C SER A 87 -8.13 0.06 -28.34
N THR A 88 -7.13 -0.47 -29.05
CA THR A 88 -5.93 -1.09 -28.48
C THR A 88 -4.74 -0.13 -28.37
N TRP A 89 -4.88 1.12 -28.83
CA TRP A 89 -3.84 2.13 -28.68
C TRP A 89 -3.52 2.36 -27.20
N PHE A 90 -2.24 2.31 -26.87
CA PHE A 90 -1.77 2.49 -25.49
C PHE A 90 -2.18 3.87 -24.97
N THR A 91 -2.02 4.94 -25.75
CA THR A 91 -2.37 6.31 -25.36
C THR A 91 -3.87 6.53 -25.10
N HIS A 92 -4.73 5.71 -25.70
CA HIS A 92 -6.18 5.83 -25.49
C HIS A 92 -6.64 5.18 -24.19
N THR A 93 -6.15 3.96 -23.94
CA THR A 93 -6.64 3.17 -22.80
C THR A 93 -5.71 3.14 -21.60
N TRP A 94 -4.43 3.43 -21.83
CA TRP A 94 -3.28 3.18 -20.95
C TRP A 94 -3.23 1.74 -20.42
N ARG A 95 -4.00 0.84 -21.05
CA ARG A 95 -4.28 -0.52 -20.57
C ARG A 95 -4.74 -0.59 -19.10
N LEU A 96 -5.23 0.51 -18.52
CA LEU A 96 -5.55 0.60 -17.09
C LEU A 96 -6.57 -0.45 -16.63
N GLY A 97 -7.60 -0.73 -17.43
CA GLY A 97 -8.57 -1.77 -17.08
C GLY A 97 -7.94 -3.17 -17.05
N TRP A 98 -6.99 -3.45 -17.94
CA TRP A 98 -6.24 -4.71 -17.93
C TRP A 98 -5.25 -4.75 -16.76
N PHE A 99 -4.55 -3.64 -16.49
CA PHE A 99 -3.64 -3.53 -15.35
C PHE A 99 -4.36 -3.73 -14.01
N SER A 100 -5.62 -3.29 -13.87
CA SER A 100 -6.38 -3.52 -12.64
C SER A 100 -6.59 -5.01 -12.35
N VAL A 101 -6.85 -5.82 -13.38
CA VAL A 101 -6.97 -7.28 -13.25
C VAL A 101 -5.59 -7.93 -13.05
N PHE A 102 -4.55 -7.42 -13.71
CA PHE A 102 -3.18 -7.87 -13.49
C PHE A 102 -2.78 -7.71 -12.02
N PHE A 103 -2.97 -6.51 -11.43
CA PHE A 103 -2.68 -6.29 -10.02
C PHE A 103 -3.55 -7.17 -9.12
N PHE A 104 -4.84 -7.30 -9.40
CA PHE A 104 -5.70 -8.22 -8.64
C PHE A 104 -5.17 -9.68 -8.64
N VAL A 105 -4.65 -10.16 -9.78
CA VAL A 105 -4.03 -11.49 -9.87
C VAL A 105 -2.73 -11.56 -9.08
N VAL A 106 -1.87 -10.54 -9.17
CA VAL A 106 -0.64 -10.46 -8.36
C VAL A 106 -0.99 -10.51 -6.88
N GLU A 107 -1.89 -9.65 -6.42
CA GLU A 107 -2.37 -9.57 -5.03
C GLU A 107 -2.98 -10.88 -4.54
N THR A 108 -3.73 -11.57 -5.39
CA THR A 108 -4.30 -12.88 -5.04
C THR A 108 -3.20 -13.91 -4.83
N ILE A 109 -2.19 -13.95 -5.71
CA ILE A 109 -1.09 -14.93 -5.60
C ILE A 109 -0.22 -14.61 -4.37
N THR A 110 0.21 -13.37 -4.22
CA THR A 110 1.06 -12.94 -3.10
C THR A 110 0.31 -13.08 -1.77
N GLY A 111 -0.98 -12.74 -1.74
CA GLY A 111 -1.84 -12.87 -0.56
C GLY A 111 -2.04 -14.31 -0.12
N ILE A 112 -2.28 -15.25 -1.05
CA ILE A 112 -2.37 -16.69 -0.73
C ILE A 112 -1.07 -17.19 -0.10
N ILE A 113 0.09 -16.74 -0.57
CA ILE A 113 1.39 -17.13 -0.01
C ILE A 113 1.56 -16.56 1.41
N LEU A 114 1.26 -15.28 1.62
CA LEU A 114 1.34 -14.61 2.92
C LEU A 114 0.35 -15.16 3.95
N MET A 115 -0.76 -15.74 3.48
CA MET A 115 -1.78 -16.35 4.33
C MET A 115 -1.29 -17.63 5.03
N ILE A 116 -0.33 -18.36 4.45
CA ILE A 116 0.15 -19.64 4.98
C ILE A 116 0.78 -19.51 6.37
N PRO A 117 1.71 -18.55 6.63
CA PRO A 117 2.33 -18.38 7.94
C PRO A 117 1.55 -17.45 8.90
N TYR A 118 0.49 -16.78 8.46
CA TYR A 118 -0.15 -15.71 9.24
C TYR A 118 -1.38 -16.18 10.03
N ALA A 119 -1.41 -15.90 11.34
CA ALA A 119 -2.58 -16.10 12.19
C ALA A 119 -3.31 -14.77 12.53
N PRO A 120 -4.62 -14.64 12.27
CA PRO A 120 -5.39 -13.41 12.49
C PRO A 120 -5.83 -13.24 13.96
N THR A 121 -4.89 -13.25 14.90
CA THR A 121 -5.13 -13.00 16.33
C THR A 121 -4.20 -11.91 16.85
N PRO A 122 -4.64 -10.94 17.67
CA PRO A 122 -3.80 -9.85 18.17
C PRO A 122 -2.50 -10.31 18.81
N GLU A 123 -2.51 -11.47 19.47
CA GLU A 123 -1.35 -12.04 20.17
C GLU A 123 -0.29 -12.61 19.22
N ARG A 124 -0.63 -12.83 17.95
CA ARG A 124 0.27 -13.47 16.96
C ARG A 124 0.48 -12.64 15.70
N ALA A 125 -0.51 -11.88 15.24
CA ALA A 125 -0.52 -11.24 13.92
C ALA A 125 0.75 -10.42 13.64
N TYR A 126 1.18 -9.60 14.60
CA TYR A 126 2.40 -8.81 14.48
C TYR A 126 3.67 -9.66 14.55
N GLY A 127 3.73 -10.63 15.47
CA GLY A 127 4.85 -11.56 15.57
C GLY A 127 5.01 -12.42 14.30
N ASP A 128 3.92 -12.90 13.73
CA ASP A 128 3.90 -13.62 12.46
C ASP A 128 4.31 -12.69 11.30
N MET A 129 4.00 -11.40 11.36
CA MET A 129 4.51 -10.41 10.39
C MET A 129 6.04 -10.30 10.49
N LEU A 130 6.61 -10.15 11.70
CA LEU A 130 8.07 -10.15 11.88
C LEU A 130 8.71 -11.46 11.41
N TYR A 131 8.06 -12.61 11.66
CA TYR A 131 8.51 -13.91 11.19
C TYR A 131 8.52 -14.00 9.65
N ILE A 132 7.50 -13.45 8.97
CA ILE A 132 7.48 -13.31 7.51
C ILE A 132 8.66 -12.47 7.03
N LEU A 133 8.96 -11.36 7.71
CA LEU A 133 10.04 -10.47 7.32
C LEU A 133 11.43 -11.10 7.48
N GLY A 134 11.69 -11.79 8.61
CA GLY A 134 13.03 -12.25 8.99
C GLY A 134 13.35 -13.72 8.72
N ASN A 135 12.36 -14.61 8.83
CA ASN A 135 12.63 -16.05 8.95
C ASN A 135 12.15 -16.86 7.74
N ILE A 136 11.20 -16.33 6.97
CA ILE A 136 10.69 -17.00 5.76
C ILE A 136 11.54 -16.61 4.55
N PRO A 137 12.10 -17.57 3.80
CA PRO A 137 12.79 -17.27 2.54
C PRO A 137 11.89 -16.48 1.59
N PHE A 138 12.36 -15.31 1.14
CA PHE A 138 11.60 -14.35 0.32
C PHE A 138 10.32 -13.79 0.99
N GLY A 139 10.14 -13.91 2.31
CA GLY A 139 8.94 -13.42 2.99
C GLY A 139 8.83 -11.89 2.99
N LEU A 140 9.89 -11.16 3.35
CA LEU A 140 9.98 -9.69 3.17
C LEU A 140 9.64 -9.28 1.74
N PHE A 141 10.29 -9.90 0.76
CA PHE A 141 10.04 -9.63 -0.66
C PHE A 141 8.57 -9.85 -1.06
N MET A 142 7.96 -10.94 -0.60
CA MET A 142 6.56 -11.26 -0.90
C MET A 142 5.61 -10.24 -0.25
N ARG A 143 5.90 -9.84 1.00
CA ARG A 143 5.13 -8.83 1.76
C ARG A 143 5.19 -7.47 1.09
N ASP A 144 6.38 -7.04 0.68
CA ASP A 144 6.58 -5.77 -0.01
C ASP A 144 5.96 -5.78 -1.41
N LEU A 145 6.02 -6.91 -2.13
CA LEU A 145 5.37 -7.06 -3.42
C LEU A 145 3.84 -6.97 -3.31
N HIS A 146 3.25 -7.57 -2.26
CA HIS A 146 1.82 -7.45 -1.96
C HIS A 146 1.45 -5.99 -1.60
N ARG A 147 2.24 -5.33 -0.74
CA ARG A 147 1.99 -3.91 -0.41
C ARG A 147 2.07 -3.03 -1.67
N LEU A 148 3.12 -3.18 -2.48
CA LEU A 148 3.30 -2.41 -3.72
C LEU A 148 2.21 -2.69 -4.74
N GLY A 149 1.79 -3.96 -4.87
CA GLY A 149 0.73 -4.36 -5.78
C GLY A 149 -0.64 -3.80 -5.36
N ALA A 150 -0.94 -3.75 -4.06
CA ALA A 150 -2.13 -3.09 -3.53
C ALA A 150 -2.13 -1.58 -3.87
N GLU A 151 -1.01 -0.88 -3.66
CA GLU A 151 -0.88 0.54 -3.99
C GLU A 151 -1.03 0.79 -5.50
N GLY A 152 -0.40 -0.05 -6.31
CA GLY A 152 -0.52 -0.03 -7.77
C GLY A 152 -1.95 -0.30 -8.24
N MET A 153 -2.67 -1.23 -7.61
CA MET A 153 -4.06 -1.54 -7.94
C MET A 153 -4.97 -0.34 -7.70
N VAL A 154 -4.89 0.28 -6.52
CA VAL A 154 -5.71 1.45 -6.17
C VAL A 154 -5.43 2.60 -7.14
N ALA A 155 -4.15 2.92 -7.39
CA ALA A 155 -3.76 3.96 -8.32
C ALA A 155 -4.30 3.70 -9.75
N VAL A 156 -4.13 2.48 -10.27
CA VAL A 156 -4.61 2.10 -11.60
C VAL A 156 -6.13 2.17 -11.71
N VAL A 157 -6.87 1.74 -10.69
CA VAL A 157 -8.33 1.80 -10.68
C VAL A 157 -8.83 3.25 -10.67
N ILE A 158 -8.23 4.13 -9.84
CA ILE A 158 -8.56 5.56 -9.82
C ILE A 158 -8.28 6.20 -11.18
N LEU A 159 -7.10 5.94 -11.77
CA LEU A 159 -6.75 6.42 -13.11
C LEU A 159 -7.68 5.85 -14.19
N HIS A 160 -8.11 4.59 -14.05
CA HIS A 160 -9.06 3.97 -14.96
C HIS A 160 -10.40 4.71 -14.95
N MET A 161 -10.93 4.98 -13.76
CA MET A 161 -12.17 5.73 -13.57
C MET A 161 -12.06 7.15 -14.14
N ALA A 162 -10.98 7.86 -13.82
CA ALA A 162 -10.71 9.20 -14.36
C ALA A 162 -10.66 9.19 -15.89
N ARG A 163 -9.90 8.25 -16.49
CA ARG A 163 -9.81 8.14 -17.96
C ARG A 163 -11.16 7.87 -18.59
N VAL A 164 -11.96 6.96 -18.03
CA VAL A 164 -13.31 6.65 -18.56
C VAL A 164 -14.22 7.86 -18.48
N TYR A 165 -14.14 8.65 -17.39
CA TYR A 165 -14.86 9.91 -17.26
C TYR A 165 -14.43 10.95 -18.30
N PHE A 166 -13.13 11.26 -18.35
CA PHE A 166 -12.57 12.27 -19.26
C PHE A 166 -12.62 11.88 -20.73
N THR A 167 -12.88 10.62 -21.07
CA THR A 167 -13.12 10.16 -22.45
C THR A 167 -14.60 9.89 -22.76
N ALA A 168 -15.51 10.14 -21.80
CA ALA A 168 -16.94 9.84 -21.92
C ALA A 168 -17.19 8.41 -22.40
N SER A 169 -16.36 7.46 -21.95
CA SER A 169 -16.46 6.06 -22.35
C SER A 169 -17.61 5.33 -21.65
N TYR A 170 -18.23 5.97 -20.64
CA TYR A 170 -19.42 5.50 -19.94
C TYR A 170 -20.75 5.77 -20.67
N LYS A 171 -20.75 6.59 -21.73
CA LYS A 171 -21.97 7.01 -22.44
C LYS A 171 -22.59 5.89 -23.28
N GLY A 172 -23.88 6.04 -23.57
CA GLY A 172 -24.66 5.12 -24.40
C GLY A 172 -24.86 3.78 -23.71
N ASN A 173 -24.66 2.69 -24.45
CA ASN A 173 -24.88 1.33 -23.92
C ASN A 173 -23.91 0.92 -22.80
N ARG A 174 -22.86 1.72 -22.53
CA ARG A 174 -21.84 1.44 -21.51
C ARG A 174 -22.17 1.99 -20.12
N SER A 175 -23.35 2.56 -19.91
CA SER A 175 -23.77 3.09 -18.60
C SER A 175 -23.76 2.02 -17.51
N PHE A 176 -24.19 0.80 -17.83
CA PHE A 176 -24.13 -0.33 -16.90
C PHE A 176 -22.69 -0.83 -16.65
N THR A 177 -21.81 -0.75 -17.65
CA THR A 177 -20.37 -1.01 -17.46
C THR A 177 -19.76 0.00 -16.49
N TRP A 178 -20.14 1.27 -16.57
CA TRP A 178 -19.73 2.28 -15.59
C TRP A 178 -20.25 1.97 -14.19
N PHE A 179 -21.54 1.61 -14.05
CA PHE A 179 -22.12 1.20 -12.76
C PHE A 179 -21.32 0.07 -12.10
N THR A 180 -21.01 -1.00 -12.86
CA THR A 180 -20.17 -2.10 -12.36
C THR A 180 -18.73 -1.65 -12.06
N GLY A 181 -18.19 -0.69 -12.80
CA GLY A 181 -16.90 -0.07 -12.52
C GLY A 181 -16.87 0.71 -11.20
N VAL A 182 -17.94 1.44 -10.86
CA VAL A 182 -18.07 2.12 -9.55
C VAL A 182 -18.14 1.10 -8.41
N ILE A 183 -18.84 -0.02 -8.59
CA ILE A 183 -18.83 -1.12 -7.59
C ILE A 183 -17.41 -1.66 -7.43
N LEU A 184 -16.69 -1.91 -8.52
CA LEU A 184 -15.31 -2.41 -8.46
C LEU A 184 -14.35 -1.41 -7.81
N LEU A 185 -14.55 -0.09 -8.01
CA LEU A 185 -13.81 0.93 -7.28
C LEU A 185 -14.03 0.78 -5.77
N LEU A 186 -15.28 0.68 -5.32
CA LEU A 186 -15.61 0.50 -3.90
C LEU A 186 -15.02 -0.80 -3.34
N VAL A 187 -15.14 -1.91 -4.06
CA VAL A 187 -14.54 -3.20 -3.66
C VAL A 187 -13.02 -3.09 -3.57
N THR A 188 -12.36 -2.37 -4.47
CA THR A 188 -10.90 -2.16 -4.42
C THR A 188 -10.49 -1.35 -3.19
N LEU A 189 -11.24 -0.29 -2.87
CA LEU A 189 -10.99 0.52 -1.67
C LEU A 189 -11.20 -0.30 -0.39
N VAL A 190 -12.25 -1.13 -0.32
CA VAL A 190 -12.50 -2.01 0.83
C VAL A 190 -11.47 -3.13 0.93
N LEU A 191 -11.01 -3.71 -0.19
CA LEU A 191 -9.90 -4.68 -0.23
C LEU A 191 -8.65 -4.07 0.40
N SER A 192 -8.24 -2.90 -0.06
CA SER A 192 -7.03 -2.24 0.44
C SER A 192 -7.16 -1.84 1.91
N PHE A 193 -8.30 -1.27 2.31
CA PHE A 193 -8.57 -0.90 3.70
C PHE A 193 -8.61 -2.10 4.65
N SER A 194 -9.26 -3.19 4.25
CA SER A 194 -9.39 -4.38 5.09
C SER A 194 -8.06 -5.11 5.28
N GLY A 195 -7.21 -5.12 4.25
CA GLY A 195 -5.86 -5.67 4.31
C GLY A 195 -4.90 -4.80 5.13
N TYR A 196 -5.14 -3.49 5.18
CA TYR A 196 -4.31 -2.53 5.91
C TYR A 196 -4.22 -2.84 7.41
N LEU A 197 -5.28 -3.41 8.02
CA LEU A 197 -5.30 -3.79 9.44
C LEU A 197 -4.39 -4.99 9.77
N LEU A 198 -4.15 -5.88 8.79
CA LEU A 198 -3.60 -7.21 9.06
C LEU A 198 -2.17 -7.25 9.62
N PRO A 199 -1.26 -6.32 9.29
CA PRO A 199 0.05 -6.23 9.96
C PRO A 199 -0.05 -6.05 11.47
N TRP A 200 -1.17 -5.52 11.98
CA TRP A 200 -1.40 -5.25 13.39
C TRP A 200 -0.32 -4.35 14.02
N ASP A 201 0.13 -3.38 13.22
CA ASP A 201 1.01 -2.31 13.67
C ASP A 201 0.20 -1.08 14.11
N GLN A 202 0.92 -0.11 14.66
CA GLN A 202 0.34 1.05 15.30
C GLN A 202 -0.53 1.89 14.35
N LEU A 203 0.06 2.37 13.26
CA LEU A 203 -0.65 3.13 12.23
C LEU A 203 -1.87 2.39 11.67
N ALA A 204 -1.73 1.10 11.35
CA ALA A 204 -2.83 0.29 10.84
C ALA A 204 -4.01 0.21 11.81
N TYR A 205 -3.73 -0.10 13.07
CA TYR A 205 -4.75 -0.24 14.10
C TYR A 205 -5.55 1.04 14.29
N TRP A 206 -4.87 2.19 14.42
CA TRP A 206 -5.56 3.47 14.66
C TRP A 206 -6.19 4.04 13.41
N ALA A 207 -5.57 3.91 12.23
CA ALA A 207 -6.20 4.33 10.98
C ALA A 207 -7.54 3.60 10.76
N VAL A 208 -7.60 2.30 11.05
CA VAL A 208 -8.83 1.51 10.92
C VAL A 208 -9.81 1.78 12.06
N THR A 209 -9.33 2.05 13.27
CA THR A 209 -10.16 2.50 14.39
C THR A 209 -10.84 3.84 14.05
N ILE A 210 -10.10 4.85 13.59
CA ILE A 210 -10.66 6.12 13.14
C ILE A 210 -11.63 5.88 11.98
N GLY A 211 -11.21 5.08 10.99
CA GLY A 211 -12.01 4.71 9.82
C GLY A 211 -13.37 4.12 10.16
N THR A 212 -13.41 3.13 11.05
CA THR A 212 -14.64 2.45 11.48
C THR A 212 -15.49 3.33 12.41
N SER A 213 -14.89 4.19 13.23
CA SER A 213 -15.64 5.12 14.09
C SER A 213 -16.49 6.13 13.29
N MET A 214 -16.10 6.43 12.05
CA MET A 214 -16.94 7.23 11.14
C MET A 214 -18.25 6.54 10.80
N ALA A 215 -18.28 5.19 10.76
CA ALA A 215 -19.50 4.45 10.48
C ALA A 215 -20.57 4.68 11.55
N GLU A 216 -20.18 4.93 12.80
CA GLU A 216 -21.12 5.29 13.89
C GLU A 216 -21.90 6.57 13.59
N ALA A 217 -21.30 7.50 12.85
CA ALA A 217 -21.94 8.77 12.50
C ALA A 217 -23.02 8.62 11.41
N ALA A 218 -23.27 7.40 10.91
CA ALA A 218 -24.34 7.14 9.96
C ALA A 218 -25.73 7.15 10.64
N PRO A 219 -26.72 7.88 10.09
CA PRO A 219 -27.94 8.27 10.81
C PRO A 219 -28.96 7.14 11.10
N VAL A 220 -28.70 5.89 10.72
CA VAL A 220 -29.66 4.78 10.88
C VAL A 220 -29.04 3.55 11.53
N PHE A 221 -28.10 2.90 10.84
CA PHE A 221 -27.48 1.65 11.30
C PHE A 221 -26.01 1.82 11.68
N GLY A 222 -25.58 3.04 12.00
CA GLY A 222 -24.17 3.35 12.20
C GLY A 222 -23.53 2.56 13.34
N ASN A 223 -24.22 2.51 14.49
CA ASN A 223 -23.74 1.80 15.68
C ASN A 223 -23.70 0.27 15.45
N GLU A 224 -24.73 -0.29 14.82
CA GLU A 224 -24.81 -1.72 14.52
C GLU A 224 -23.74 -2.13 13.51
N VAL A 225 -23.52 -1.31 12.46
CA VAL A 225 -22.46 -1.53 11.47
C VAL A 225 -21.08 -1.43 12.13
N ASN A 226 -20.85 -0.42 12.98
CA ASN A 226 -19.57 -0.29 13.67
C ASN A 226 -19.30 -1.48 14.60
N LEU A 227 -20.28 -1.90 15.41
CA LEU A 227 -20.15 -3.07 16.29
C LEU A 227 -19.92 -4.36 15.50
N LEU A 228 -20.58 -4.50 14.34
CA LEU A 228 -20.37 -5.63 13.43
C LEU A 228 -18.97 -5.62 12.82
N LEU A 229 -18.43 -4.46 12.45
CA LEU A 229 -17.08 -4.36 11.91
C LEU A 229 -16.02 -4.62 12.98
N ARG A 230 -16.18 -4.03 14.17
CA ARG A 230 -15.18 -4.07 15.24
C ARG A 230 -15.13 -5.38 16.03
N GLY A 231 -16.22 -6.13 16.11
CA GLY A 231 -16.24 -7.31 16.98
C GLY A 231 -16.51 -7.02 18.45
N GLY A 232 -16.61 -5.75 18.82
CA GLY A 232 -16.78 -5.27 20.18
C GLY A 232 -16.76 -3.75 20.21
N ILE A 233 -16.52 -3.18 21.40
CA ILE A 233 -16.33 -1.74 21.60
C ILE A 233 -15.07 -1.24 20.87
N ASP A 234 -13.99 -2.01 20.99
CA ASP A 234 -12.71 -1.77 20.35
C ASP A 234 -12.41 -2.88 19.34
N ILE A 235 -11.51 -2.59 18.41
CA ILE A 235 -11.03 -3.60 17.48
C ILE A 235 -10.10 -4.52 18.26
N TRP A 236 -10.47 -5.79 18.39
CA TRP A 236 -9.61 -6.81 18.99
C TRP A 236 -9.69 -8.11 18.17
N ALA A 237 -9.52 -9.27 18.80
CA ALA A 237 -9.57 -10.57 18.14
C ALA A 237 -10.80 -10.77 17.24
N GLY A 238 -11.98 -10.34 17.70
CA GLY A 238 -13.21 -10.42 16.89
C GLY A 238 -13.20 -9.52 15.65
N GLY A 239 -12.63 -8.32 15.76
CA GLY A 239 -12.51 -7.36 14.66
C GLY A 239 -11.46 -7.79 13.65
N LEU A 240 -10.27 -8.15 14.13
CA LEU A 240 -9.17 -8.63 13.30
C LEU A 240 -9.58 -9.85 12.46
N LEU A 241 -10.24 -10.85 13.07
CA LEU A 241 -10.73 -12.02 12.36
C LEU A 241 -11.75 -11.65 11.26
N ARG A 242 -12.65 -10.69 11.52
CA ARG A 242 -13.65 -10.25 10.54
C ARG A 242 -13.00 -9.49 9.38
N PHE A 243 -12.05 -8.62 9.67
CA PHE A 243 -11.26 -7.91 8.65
C PHE A 243 -10.42 -8.86 7.81
N TYR A 244 -9.83 -9.87 8.42
CA TYR A 244 -9.14 -10.94 7.72
C TYR A 244 -10.09 -11.69 6.77
N LEU A 245 -11.23 -12.20 7.25
CA LEU A 245 -12.22 -12.88 6.41
C LEU A 245 -12.79 -11.98 5.30
N LEU A 246 -12.98 -10.69 5.61
CA LEU A 246 -13.39 -9.68 4.65
C LEU A 246 -12.37 -9.56 3.51
N HIS A 247 -11.09 -9.46 3.86
CA HIS A 247 -9.99 -9.24 2.95
C HIS A 247 -9.63 -10.48 2.10
N ILE A 248 -9.54 -11.66 2.70
CA ILE A 248 -9.05 -12.86 2.00
C ILE A 248 -10.14 -13.62 1.25
N PHE A 249 -11.41 -13.47 1.64
CA PHE A 249 -12.50 -14.27 1.09
C PHE A 249 -13.62 -13.43 0.50
N LEU A 250 -14.32 -12.62 1.31
CA LEU A 250 -15.55 -11.97 0.87
C LEU A 250 -15.29 -10.95 -0.25
N MET A 251 -14.32 -10.06 -0.06
CA MET A 251 -14.03 -9.02 -1.04
C MET A 251 -13.37 -9.55 -2.32
N PRO A 252 -12.43 -10.52 -2.29
CA PRO A 252 -11.92 -11.15 -3.51
C PRO A 252 -13.01 -11.89 -4.28
N LEU A 253 -13.94 -12.57 -3.59
CA LEU A 253 -15.08 -13.22 -4.24
C LEU A 253 -15.99 -12.21 -4.94
N LEU A 254 -16.33 -11.11 -4.28
CA LEU A 254 -17.11 -10.02 -4.88
C LEU A 254 -16.37 -9.39 -6.06
N ALA A 255 -15.06 -9.16 -5.94
CA ALA A 255 -14.22 -8.68 -7.02
C ALA A 255 -14.29 -9.63 -8.23
N ILE A 256 -14.13 -10.95 -8.04
CA ILE A 256 -14.21 -11.94 -9.12
C ILE A 256 -15.58 -11.90 -9.81
N ILE A 257 -16.68 -11.83 -9.06
CA ILE A 257 -18.03 -11.75 -9.62
C ILE A 257 -18.20 -10.49 -10.46
N PHE A 258 -17.87 -9.32 -9.91
CA PHE A 258 -18.06 -8.05 -10.61
C PHE A 258 -17.06 -7.84 -11.74
N ILE A 259 -15.81 -8.30 -11.61
CA ILE A 259 -14.83 -8.32 -12.72
C ILE A 259 -15.39 -9.17 -13.86
N SER A 260 -15.95 -10.35 -13.55
CA SER A 260 -16.54 -11.23 -14.57
C SER A 260 -17.69 -10.56 -15.31
N VAL A 261 -18.63 -9.92 -14.59
CA VAL A 261 -19.74 -9.16 -15.20
C VAL A 261 -19.23 -7.97 -16.01
N HIS A 262 -18.29 -7.20 -15.46
CA HIS A 262 -17.71 -6.03 -16.09
C HIS A 262 -16.99 -6.40 -17.39
N TYR A 263 -16.12 -7.43 -17.35
CA TYR A 263 -15.44 -7.96 -18.53
C TYR A 263 -16.42 -8.54 -19.53
N TYR A 264 -17.44 -9.28 -19.12
CA TYR A 264 -18.44 -9.82 -20.03
C TYR A 264 -19.13 -8.70 -20.82
N LYS A 265 -19.55 -7.62 -20.16
CA LYS A 265 -20.18 -6.46 -20.82
C LYS A 265 -19.24 -5.75 -21.78
N VAL A 266 -18.00 -5.52 -21.36
CA VAL A 266 -16.96 -4.97 -22.25
C VAL A 266 -16.68 -5.91 -23.40
N ALA A 267 -16.66 -7.23 -23.20
CA ALA A 267 -16.15 -8.17 -24.16
C ALA A 267 -17.17 -8.66 -25.19
N ARG A 268 -18.44 -8.74 -24.80
CA ARG A 268 -19.50 -9.35 -25.61
C ARG A 268 -20.54 -8.36 -26.11
N GLU A 269 -20.80 -7.29 -25.37
CA GLU A 269 -21.88 -6.36 -25.72
C GLU A 269 -21.39 -5.03 -26.28
N HIS A 270 -20.38 -4.41 -25.66
CA HIS A 270 -20.09 -2.99 -25.96
C HIS A 270 -18.71 -2.73 -26.57
N PHE A 271 -17.79 -3.69 -26.49
CA PHE A 271 -16.37 -3.53 -26.80
C PHE A 271 -15.70 -2.39 -26.04
N ILE A 272 -14.38 -2.32 -26.11
CA ILE A 272 -13.64 -1.14 -25.66
C ILE A 272 -14.00 0.01 -26.59
N SER A 273 -14.44 1.13 -26.02
CA SER A 273 -14.77 2.32 -26.80
C SER A 273 -13.58 2.78 -27.63
N LEU A 274 -13.81 3.22 -28.87
CA LEU A 274 -12.77 3.85 -29.67
C LEU A 274 -12.45 5.25 -29.13
N PRO A 275 -11.29 5.83 -29.49
CA PRO A 275 -11.02 7.25 -29.26
C PRO A 275 -12.15 8.11 -29.83
N ALA A 276 -12.60 9.12 -29.08
CA ALA A 276 -13.69 9.99 -29.53
C ALA A 276 -13.37 10.72 -30.84
N SER A 277 -12.09 10.97 -31.13
CA SER A 277 -11.62 11.51 -32.42
C SER A 277 -11.84 10.55 -33.60
N VAL A 278 -11.92 9.24 -33.37
CA VAL A 278 -12.20 8.24 -34.41
C VAL A 278 -13.71 8.08 -34.63
N GLU A 279 -14.50 8.07 -33.55
CA GLU A 279 -15.96 7.92 -33.63
C GLU A 279 -16.66 9.18 -34.16
N GLU A 280 -16.29 10.36 -33.64
CA GLU A 280 -16.99 11.62 -33.88
C GLU A 280 -16.16 12.67 -34.63
N GLY A 281 -14.87 12.41 -34.85
CA GLY A 281 -13.98 13.33 -35.55
C GLY A 281 -14.06 13.21 -37.07
N ASN A 282 -13.59 14.25 -37.76
CA ASN A 282 -13.50 14.30 -39.22
C ASN A 282 -12.19 13.66 -39.70
N LEU A 283 -12.04 12.35 -39.52
CA LEU A 283 -10.91 11.60 -40.08
C LEU A 283 -11.18 11.23 -41.55
N PRO A 284 -10.14 11.21 -42.41
CA PRO A 284 -10.26 10.62 -43.74
C PRO A 284 -10.79 9.18 -43.69
N PRO A 285 -11.64 8.75 -44.65
CA PRO A 285 -12.28 7.42 -44.61
C PRO A 285 -11.28 6.26 -44.50
N GLU A 286 -10.12 6.37 -45.14
CA GLU A 286 -9.06 5.36 -45.06
C GLU A 286 -8.50 5.21 -43.65
N GLN A 287 -8.23 6.34 -42.97
CA GLN A 287 -7.70 6.35 -41.61
C GLN A 287 -8.73 5.78 -40.63
N LYS A 288 -10.02 6.12 -40.81
CA LYS A 288 -11.10 5.55 -40.01
C LYS A 288 -11.22 4.04 -40.20
N ARG A 289 -11.15 3.56 -41.46
CA ARG A 289 -11.17 2.12 -41.77
C ARG A 289 -9.99 1.39 -41.12
N HIS A 290 -8.79 1.97 -41.17
CA HIS A 290 -7.61 1.40 -40.51
C HIS A 290 -7.78 1.39 -38.97
N ALA A 291 -8.35 2.45 -38.38
CA ALA A 291 -8.62 2.53 -36.95
C ALA A 291 -9.66 1.50 -36.47
N GLU A 292 -10.64 1.17 -37.31
CA GLU A 292 -11.70 0.20 -37.03
C GLU A 292 -11.34 -1.24 -37.43
N GLU A 293 -10.16 -1.45 -38.03
CA GLU A 293 -9.68 -2.77 -38.43
C GLU A 293 -9.64 -3.74 -37.25
N ARG A 294 -10.03 -4.99 -37.49
CA ARG A 294 -10.09 -6.03 -36.47
C ARG A 294 -8.71 -6.63 -36.24
N ILE A 295 -8.30 -6.67 -34.98
CA ILE A 295 -7.08 -7.33 -34.52
C ILE A 295 -7.50 -8.48 -33.61
N ASP A 296 -7.07 -9.70 -33.95
CA ASP A 296 -7.36 -10.89 -33.15
C ASP A 296 -6.68 -10.84 -31.78
N LEU A 297 -7.35 -11.39 -30.76
CA LEU A 297 -6.78 -11.53 -29.43
C LEU A 297 -5.53 -12.43 -29.47
N ILE A 298 -5.63 -13.59 -30.13
CA ILE A 298 -4.52 -14.54 -30.30
C ILE A 298 -4.09 -14.49 -31.77
N PRO A 299 -2.84 -14.12 -32.09
CA PRO A 299 -1.70 -13.95 -31.17
C PRO A 299 -1.48 -12.50 -30.71
N ASN A 300 -1.98 -11.52 -31.47
CA ASN A 300 -1.49 -10.15 -31.44
C ASN A 300 -1.65 -9.48 -30.07
N LEU A 301 -2.88 -9.41 -29.56
CA LEU A 301 -3.11 -8.69 -28.31
C LEU A 301 -2.59 -9.45 -27.10
N LEU A 302 -2.71 -10.79 -27.10
CA LEU A 302 -2.25 -11.63 -26.00
C LEU A 302 -0.73 -11.52 -25.81
N ILE A 303 0.06 -11.53 -26.88
CA ILE A 303 1.51 -11.35 -26.81
C ILE A 303 1.85 -9.98 -26.20
N HIS A 304 1.16 -8.92 -26.65
CA HIS A 304 1.39 -7.58 -26.13
C HIS A 304 1.05 -7.46 -24.64
N GLU A 305 -0.03 -8.10 -24.19
CA GLU A 305 -0.40 -8.12 -22.77
C GLU A 305 0.53 -8.97 -21.92
N VAL A 306 1.01 -10.12 -22.41
CA VAL A 306 2.04 -10.91 -21.72
C VAL A 306 3.34 -10.11 -21.60
N MET A 307 3.75 -9.41 -22.66
CA MET A 307 4.91 -8.53 -22.62
C MET A 307 4.74 -7.42 -21.57
N LEU A 308 3.58 -6.75 -21.54
CA LEU A 308 3.28 -5.73 -20.52
C LEU A 308 3.23 -6.30 -19.11
N ALA A 309 2.69 -7.52 -18.93
CA ALA A 309 2.70 -8.23 -17.65
C ALA A 309 4.14 -8.47 -17.20
N SER A 310 4.98 -9.05 -18.06
CA SER A 310 6.37 -9.33 -17.76
C SER A 310 7.16 -8.07 -17.41
N VAL A 311 6.96 -6.98 -18.16
CA VAL A 311 7.60 -5.69 -17.86
C VAL A 311 7.10 -5.13 -16.53
N ALA A 312 5.79 -5.12 -16.27
CA ALA A 312 5.25 -4.62 -15.02
C ALA A 312 5.70 -5.44 -13.82
N THR A 313 5.67 -6.78 -13.91
CA THR A 313 6.21 -7.66 -12.88
C THR A 313 7.70 -7.41 -12.69
N PHE A 314 8.49 -7.31 -13.76
CA PHE A 314 9.92 -6.98 -13.65
C PHE A 314 10.15 -5.64 -12.94
N LEU A 315 9.39 -4.60 -13.26
CA LEU A 315 9.48 -3.30 -12.61
C LEU A 315 9.08 -3.36 -11.12
N MET A 316 8.05 -4.12 -10.77
CA MET A 316 7.67 -4.34 -9.36
C MET A 316 8.78 -5.05 -8.59
N ILE A 317 9.35 -6.11 -9.18
CA ILE A 317 10.47 -6.85 -8.59
C ILE A 317 11.67 -5.92 -8.42
N LEU A 318 12.00 -5.14 -9.44
CA LEU A 318 13.10 -4.18 -9.37
C LEU A 318 12.87 -3.15 -8.27
N ALA A 319 11.66 -2.59 -8.16
CA ALA A 319 11.34 -1.61 -7.13
C ALA A 319 11.52 -2.20 -5.72
N VAL A 320 10.92 -3.36 -5.44
CA VAL A 320 11.04 -4.06 -4.14
C VAL A 320 12.48 -4.47 -3.85
N ALA A 321 13.24 -4.86 -4.87
CA ALA A 321 14.64 -5.28 -4.68
C ALA A 321 15.63 -4.12 -4.50
N THR A 322 15.23 -2.87 -4.75
CA THR A 322 16.18 -1.74 -4.77
C THR A 322 15.83 -0.59 -3.84
N PHE A 323 14.56 -0.15 -3.78
CA PHE A 323 14.22 1.07 -3.03
C PHE A 323 12.87 1.01 -2.31
N TYR A 324 11.95 0.12 -2.69
CA TYR A 324 10.64 0.03 -2.07
C TYR A 324 10.65 -0.97 -0.93
N HIS A 325 10.41 -0.49 0.29
CA HIS A 325 10.23 -1.30 1.48
C HIS A 325 8.91 -0.88 2.13
N ALA A 326 8.02 -1.83 2.41
CA ALA A 326 6.77 -1.48 3.07
C ALA A 326 7.04 -1.12 4.54
N PRO A 327 6.58 0.04 5.03
CA PRO A 327 6.74 0.39 6.44
C PRO A 327 6.00 -0.61 7.32
N LEU A 328 6.59 -0.96 8.46
CA LEU A 328 5.94 -1.69 9.54
C LEU A 328 6.24 -0.91 10.81
N GLU A 329 5.21 -0.34 11.42
CA GLU A 329 5.39 0.34 12.71
C GLU A 329 5.48 -0.65 13.85
N ALA A 330 5.66 -0.17 15.08
CA ALA A 330 5.63 -1.03 16.25
C ALA A 330 4.27 -1.70 16.44
N HIS A 331 4.29 -2.74 17.27
CA HIS A 331 3.10 -3.48 17.66
C HIS A 331 1.99 -2.53 18.16
N ALA A 332 0.75 -2.77 17.71
CA ALA A 332 -0.37 -1.94 18.09
C ALA A 332 -0.60 -1.93 19.60
N ASP A 333 -0.74 -0.74 20.17
CA ASP A 333 -1.19 -0.54 21.55
C ASP A 333 -2.53 0.21 21.55
N PRO A 334 -3.65 -0.46 21.90
CA PRO A 334 -4.95 0.17 22.01
C PRO A 334 -5.03 1.32 23.03
N GLN A 335 -4.08 1.41 23.97
CA GLN A 335 -4.05 2.45 25.00
C GLN A 335 -3.18 3.66 24.62
N ALA A 336 -2.39 3.57 23.54
CA ALA A 336 -1.49 4.63 23.10
C ALA A 336 -1.78 5.03 21.65
N THR A 337 -2.48 6.15 21.48
CA THR A 337 -2.69 6.74 20.14
C THR A 337 -1.43 7.50 19.70
N PRO A 338 -0.91 7.31 18.47
CA PRO A 338 0.20 8.09 17.95
C PRO A 338 -0.17 9.55 17.84
N LEU A 339 0.84 10.38 17.98
CA LEU A 339 0.71 11.81 17.71
C LEU A 339 0.24 12.06 16.28
N HIS A 340 0.85 11.36 15.31
CA HIS A 340 0.49 11.44 13.90
C HIS A 340 -0.15 10.14 13.44
N THR A 341 -1.49 10.12 13.38
CA THR A 341 -2.22 9.04 12.70
C THR A 341 -2.72 9.54 11.36
N GLU A 342 -2.34 8.86 10.28
CA GLU A 342 -2.82 9.17 8.93
C GLU A 342 -3.61 8.02 8.30
N ALA A 343 -4.65 8.39 7.55
CA ALA A 343 -5.31 7.46 6.67
C ALA A 343 -4.38 7.09 5.50
N PRO A 344 -4.53 5.89 4.91
CA PRO A 344 -3.86 5.56 3.66
C PRO A 344 -4.08 6.66 2.60
N TRP A 345 -3.10 6.90 1.72
CA TRP A 345 -3.09 8.07 0.84
C TRP A 345 -4.37 8.25 -0.01
N TYR A 346 -5.01 7.14 -0.39
CA TYR A 346 -6.26 7.13 -1.15
C TYR A 346 -7.51 7.52 -0.34
N PHE A 347 -7.38 7.67 0.97
CA PHE A 347 -8.38 8.21 1.90
C PHE A 347 -7.98 9.52 2.57
N LEU A 348 -6.78 10.07 2.29
CA LEU A 348 -6.40 11.37 2.85
C LEU A 348 -7.38 12.49 2.49
N TRP A 349 -8.02 12.44 1.31
CA TRP A 349 -9.06 13.41 0.96
C TRP A 349 -10.26 13.38 1.93
N LEU A 350 -10.60 12.20 2.47
CA LEU A 350 -11.64 12.04 3.46
C LEU A 350 -11.19 12.61 4.81
N GLN A 351 -9.95 12.31 5.23
CA GLN A 351 -9.35 12.92 6.41
C GLN A 351 -9.29 14.46 6.31
N GLY A 352 -8.94 15.00 5.15
CA GLY A 352 -8.93 16.43 4.90
C GLY A 352 -10.32 17.07 5.01
N MET A 353 -11.37 16.39 4.55
CA MET A 353 -12.75 16.85 4.77
C MET A 353 -13.15 16.81 6.24
N LEU A 354 -12.73 15.80 7.01
CA LEU A 354 -13.02 15.73 8.45
C LEU A 354 -12.44 16.92 9.22
N LYS A 355 -11.33 17.50 8.77
CA LYS A 355 -10.77 18.73 9.36
C LYS A 355 -11.62 19.98 9.09
N LEU A 356 -12.56 19.93 8.14
CA LEU A 356 -13.38 21.08 7.74
C LEU A 356 -14.70 21.22 8.51
N GLY A 357 -15.13 20.22 9.27
CA GLY A 357 -16.42 20.29 9.94
C GLY A 357 -16.85 19.00 10.62
N ASP A 358 -18.15 18.90 10.86
CA ASP A 358 -18.72 17.78 11.62
C ASP A 358 -18.51 16.42 10.95
N LYS A 359 -18.19 15.41 11.76
CA LYS A 359 -17.88 14.05 11.31
C LYS A 359 -19.03 13.37 10.57
N SER A 360 -20.29 13.64 10.92
CA SER A 360 -21.44 13.03 10.24
C SER A 360 -21.62 13.60 8.83
N LEU A 361 -21.44 14.92 8.69
CA LEU A 361 -21.56 15.59 7.40
C LEU A 361 -20.36 15.27 6.49
N MET A 362 -19.14 15.51 6.99
CA MET A 362 -17.90 15.42 6.22
C MET A 362 -17.44 13.97 6.04
N GLY A 363 -17.65 13.11 7.04
CA GLY A 363 -17.20 11.71 7.03
C GLY A 363 -18.20 10.72 6.46
N VAL A 364 -19.51 11.03 6.47
CA VAL A 364 -20.55 10.09 6.02
C VAL A 364 -21.40 10.65 4.89
N VAL A 365 -22.07 11.79 5.10
CA VAL A 365 -23.05 12.31 4.14
C VAL A 365 -22.39 12.72 2.82
N LEU A 366 -21.34 13.55 2.86
CA LEU A 366 -20.67 14.03 1.65
C LEU A 366 -19.98 12.91 0.85
N PRO A 367 -19.18 12.00 1.46
CA PRO A 367 -18.62 10.85 0.75
C PRO A 367 -19.71 9.99 0.09
N THR A 368 -20.81 9.74 0.81
CA THR A 368 -21.95 8.98 0.27
C THR A 368 -22.56 9.68 -0.93
N ILE A 369 -22.71 11.02 -0.89
CA ILE A 369 -23.17 11.81 -2.04
C ILE A 369 -22.16 11.74 -3.18
N ILE A 370 -20.85 11.85 -2.93
CA ILE A 370 -19.81 11.79 -3.95
C ILE A 370 -19.87 10.43 -4.69
N PHE A 371 -19.86 9.32 -3.96
CA PHE A 371 -20.00 7.99 -4.58
C PHE A 371 -21.37 7.79 -5.23
N GLY A 372 -22.44 8.32 -4.63
CA GLY A 372 -23.80 8.29 -5.19
C GLY A 372 -23.89 9.03 -6.53
N VAL A 373 -23.27 10.21 -6.64
CA VAL A 373 -23.15 10.97 -7.88
C VAL A 373 -22.38 10.18 -8.92
N LEU A 374 -21.26 9.53 -8.55
CA LEU A 374 -20.51 8.67 -9.47
C LEU A 374 -21.41 7.62 -10.12
N PHE A 375 -22.29 6.94 -9.37
CA PHE A 375 -23.22 5.96 -9.95
C PHE A 375 -24.11 6.54 -11.04
N VAL A 376 -24.57 7.79 -10.88
CA VAL A 376 -25.54 8.42 -11.79
C VAL A 376 -24.91 9.31 -12.87
N VAL A 377 -23.57 9.46 -12.92
CA VAL A 377 -22.85 10.26 -13.93
C VAL A 377 -23.36 10.03 -15.38
N PRO A 378 -23.59 8.79 -15.86
CA PRO A 378 -24.05 8.56 -17.23
C PRO A 378 -25.38 9.23 -17.58
N TRP A 379 -26.23 9.49 -16.58
CA TRP A 379 -27.53 10.14 -16.74
C TRP A 379 -27.49 11.64 -16.43
N LEU A 380 -26.51 12.08 -15.62
CA LEU A 380 -26.26 13.50 -15.37
C LEU A 380 -25.62 14.18 -16.58
N ASP A 381 -24.63 13.55 -17.22
CA ASP A 381 -24.03 14.06 -18.45
C ASP A 381 -24.92 13.75 -19.67
N ARG A 382 -25.89 14.62 -19.92
CA ARG A 382 -26.84 14.54 -21.04
C ARG A 382 -26.26 14.89 -22.41
N ASN A 383 -25.01 15.37 -22.48
CA ASN A 383 -24.41 15.76 -23.76
C ASN A 383 -24.25 14.52 -24.67
N PRO A 384 -24.73 14.53 -25.93
CA PRO A 384 -24.58 13.35 -26.80
C PRO A 384 -23.14 13.10 -27.26
N HIS A 385 -22.26 14.11 -27.19
CA HIS A 385 -20.88 14.03 -27.68
C HIS A 385 -19.89 13.49 -26.64
N ARG A 386 -18.90 12.74 -27.12
CA ARG A 386 -17.76 12.23 -26.35
C ARG A 386 -16.53 13.11 -26.49
N LEU A 387 -16.37 13.86 -27.58
CA LEU A 387 -15.24 14.77 -27.78
C LEU A 387 -15.14 15.80 -26.65
N ALA A 388 -14.01 15.88 -25.96
CA ALA A 388 -13.81 16.79 -24.82
C ALA A 388 -14.16 18.26 -25.15
N ARG A 389 -13.75 18.74 -26.33
CA ARG A 389 -14.06 20.10 -26.83
C ARG A 389 -15.57 20.38 -26.97
N LYS A 390 -16.39 19.35 -27.18
CA LYS A 390 -17.84 19.47 -27.32
C LYS A 390 -18.60 19.34 -25.99
N ARG A 391 -17.90 19.07 -24.88
CA ARG A 391 -18.48 18.96 -23.53
C ARG A 391 -17.67 19.73 -22.47
N PRO A 392 -17.43 21.04 -22.67
CA PRO A 392 -16.60 21.84 -21.77
C PRO A 392 -17.10 21.81 -20.31
N ALA A 393 -18.41 21.78 -20.08
CA ALA A 393 -18.98 21.70 -18.73
C ALA A 393 -18.60 20.41 -17.99
N ALA A 394 -18.75 19.24 -18.63
CA ALA A 394 -18.39 17.96 -18.01
C ALA A 394 -16.88 17.85 -17.74
N ILE A 395 -16.05 18.39 -18.64
CA ILE A 395 -14.60 18.46 -18.46
C ILE A 395 -14.26 19.40 -17.29
N ALA A 396 -14.86 20.59 -17.24
CA ALA A 396 -14.63 21.54 -16.16
C ALA A 396 -15.02 20.96 -14.80
N ILE A 397 -16.18 20.30 -14.69
CA ILE A 397 -16.61 19.60 -13.46
C ILE A 397 -15.59 18.54 -13.06
N GLY A 398 -15.12 17.73 -14.00
CA GLY A 398 -14.12 16.70 -13.72
C GLY A 398 -12.78 17.29 -13.26
N VAL A 399 -12.32 18.37 -13.89
CA VAL A 399 -11.07 19.05 -13.53
C VAL A 399 -11.19 19.71 -12.15
N ILE A 400 -12.29 20.42 -11.88
CA ILE A 400 -12.56 21.02 -10.56
C ILE A 400 -12.62 19.92 -9.51
N PHE A 401 -13.31 18.81 -9.77
CA PHE A 401 -13.36 17.67 -8.86
C PHE A 401 -11.97 17.11 -8.59
N THR A 402 -11.13 16.90 -9.61
CA THR A 402 -9.74 16.47 -9.42
C THR A 402 -8.93 17.47 -8.58
N ILE A 403 -9.05 18.77 -8.83
CA ILE A 403 -8.36 19.80 -8.06
C ILE A 403 -8.81 19.77 -6.59
N VAL A 404 -10.12 19.70 -6.35
CA VAL A 404 -10.68 19.61 -4.99
C VAL A 404 -10.17 18.35 -4.28
N MET A 405 -10.15 17.19 -4.95
CA MET A 405 -9.61 15.96 -4.39
C MET A 405 -8.13 16.10 -4.03
N VAL A 406 -7.31 16.72 -4.89
CA VAL A 406 -5.88 16.96 -4.60
C VAL A 406 -5.71 17.89 -3.40
N ILE A 407 -6.47 18.99 -3.33
CA ILE A 407 -6.44 19.91 -2.20
C ILE A 407 -6.83 19.18 -0.90
N LEU A 408 -7.93 18.43 -0.92
CA LEU A 408 -8.39 17.66 0.24
C LEU A 408 -7.38 16.59 0.66
N THR A 409 -6.74 15.90 -0.29
CA THR A 409 -5.66 14.94 -0.01
C THR A 409 -4.51 15.62 0.69
N TYR A 410 -4.07 16.79 0.22
CA TYR A 410 -3.03 17.58 0.89
C TYR A 410 -3.46 18.01 2.30
N MET A 411 -4.70 18.48 2.45
CA MET A 411 -5.24 18.86 3.76
C MET A 411 -5.35 17.67 4.74
N GLY A 412 -5.49 16.46 4.20
CA GLY A 412 -5.52 15.22 4.98
C GLY A 412 -4.20 14.89 5.66
N THR A 413 -3.07 15.39 5.17
CA THR A 413 -1.75 15.10 5.72
C THR A 413 -1.63 15.53 7.20
N PRO A 414 -0.83 14.83 8.02
CA PRO A 414 -0.67 15.16 9.45
C PRO A 414 -0.29 16.62 9.70
N GLY A 415 0.66 17.16 8.93
CA GLY A 415 1.15 18.53 9.10
C GLY A 415 0.18 19.65 8.70
N TYR A 416 -0.92 19.36 8.00
CA TYR A 416 -1.87 20.41 7.62
C TYR A 416 -2.84 20.73 8.76
N GLY A 417 -2.73 21.93 9.32
CA GLY A 417 -3.70 22.48 10.28
C GLY A 417 -3.67 21.86 11.67
N ILE A 418 -2.63 21.08 11.99
CA ILE A 418 -2.34 20.60 13.34
C ILE A 418 -1.02 21.26 13.76
N GLU A 419 -1.09 22.12 14.77
CA GLU A 419 0.10 22.67 15.44
C GLU A 419 0.44 21.75 16.61
N THR A 420 1.28 20.75 16.36
CA THR A 420 1.91 19.99 17.45
C THR A 420 3.09 20.81 17.96
N PRO A 421 3.25 21.01 19.29
CA PRO A 421 4.46 21.61 19.84
C PRO A 421 5.68 20.85 19.29
N PRO A 422 6.69 21.53 18.72
CA PRO A 422 7.85 20.87 18.13
C PRO A 422 8.53 19.89 19.09
N ALA A 423 8.51 20.18 20.40
CA ALA A 423 9.04 19.30 21.42
C ALA A 423 8.25 17.98 21.57
N GLN A 424 6.91 18.03 21.52
CA GLN A 424 6.08 16.83 21.57
C GLN A 424 6.27 15.99 20.31
N ASP A 425 6.44 16.65 19.17
CA ASP A 425 6.72 16.02 17.88
C ASP A 425 8.07 15.29 17.88
N ILE A 426 9.14 16.02 18.24
CA ILE A 426 10.48 15.48 18.45
C ILE A 426 10.43 14.32 19.45
N LEU A 427 9.80 14.51 20.61
CA LEU A 427 9.70 13.46 21.62
C LEU A 427 8.98 12.22 21.09
N SER A 428 7.93 12.37 20.28
CA SER A 428 7.22 11.23 19.70
C SER A 428 8.07 10.42 18.71
N HIS A 429 9.02 11.07 18.02
CA HIS A 429 9.98 10.40 17.14
C HIS A 429 11.14 9.74 17.89
N LEU A 430 11.57 10.37 18.99
CA LEU A 430 12.73 9.92 19.78
C LEU A 430 12.39 8.93 20.88
N VAL A 431 11.20 9.03 21.42
CA VAL A 431 10.64 8.21 22.50
C VAL A 431 9.23 7.81 22.09
N PRO A 432 9.10 6.98 21.04
CA PRO A 432 7.80 6.52 20.59
C PRO A 432 7.09 5.77 21.71
N ALA A 433 5.79 6.00 21.85
CA ALA A 433 5.01 5.55 23.00
C ALA A 433 5.01 4.02 23.20
N THR A 434 5.25 3.26 22.14
CA THR A 434 5.05 1.80 22.11
C THR A 434 6.34 1.00 21.93
N HIS A 435 7.49 1.65 21.72
CA HIS A 435 8.76 0.97 21.53
C HIS A 435 9.96 1.82 21.95
N PRO A 436 11.13 1.20 22.20
CA PRO A 436 12.36 1.95 22.39
C PRO A 436 12.64 2.81 21.16
N GLY A 437 13.04 4.07 21.39
CA GLY A 437 13.40 4.99 20.32
C GLY A 437 14.56 4.50 19.44
N PRO A 438 14.77 5.10 18.26
CA PRO A 438 15.83 4.71 17.35
C PRO A 438 17.21 4.77 18.03
N VAL A 439 17.89 3.63 18.05
CA VAL A 439 19.27 3.51 18.53
C VAL A 439 20.20 4.06 17.47
N LYS A 440 20.97 5.09 17.78
CA LYS A 440 21.92 5.65 16.83
C LYS A 440 23.36 5.35 17.25
N GLU A 441 24.12 4.78 16.31
CA GLU A 441 25.57 4.67 16.43
C GLU A 441 26.25 5.95 15.90
N LEU A 442 27.12 6.54 16.70
CA LEU A 442 27.99 7.63 16.26
C LEU A 442 29.25 7.04 15.58
N PRO A 443 29.64 7.49 14.37
CA PRO A 443 30.89 7.10 13.74
C PRO A 443 32.08 7.40 14.65
N TRP A 444 33.07 6.50 14.73
CA TRP A 444 34.23 6.62 15.63
C TRP A 444 34.96 7.97 15.54
N GLU A 445 34.99 8.57 14.36
CA GLU A 445 35.66 9.84 14.08
C GLU A 445 34.86 11.06 14.55
N GLN A 446 33.55 10.90 14.79
CA GLN A 446 32.62 11.94 15.28
C GLN A 446 32.38 11.85 16.79
N VAL A 447 32.92 10.83 17.45
CA VAL A 447 32.91 10.68 18.92
C VAL A 447 34.15 11.41 19.45
N GLU A 448 33.99 12.63 19.96
CA GLU A 448 35.06 13.25 20.74
C GLU A 448 35.29 12.42 22.02
N ALA A 449 36.56 12.17 22.35
CA ALA A 449 36.91 11.49 23.60
C ALA A 449 36.31 12.24 24.79
N GLY A 450 35.58 11.53 25.66
CA GLY A 450 35.10 12.09 26.91
C GLY A 450 36.26 12.68 27.72
N PRO A 451 36.01 13.70 28.57
CA PRO A 451 37.05 14.29 29.40
C PRO A 451 37.78 13.19 30.18
N VAL A 452 39.11 13.26 30.18
CA VAL A 452 39.97 12.29 30.88
C VAL A 452 39.59 12.30 32.36
N GLY A 453 39.21 11.14 32.89
CA GLY A 453 38.96 10.98 34.32
C GLY A 453 40.22 11.29 35.14
N GLU A 454 40.07 11.54 36.43
CA GLU A 454 41.21 11.77 37.34
C GLU A 454 42.23 10.61 37.38
N ASP A 455 41.88 9.46 36.81
CA ASP A 455 42.70 8.26 36.67
C ASP A 455 43.57 8.23 35.39
N GLY A 456 43.48 9.24 34.52
CA GLY A 456 44.34 9.37 33.34
C GLY A 456 44.00 8.43 32.19
N LEU A 457 42.84 7.76 32.23
CA LEU A 457 42.38 6.87 31.17
C LEU A 457 41.34 7.58 30.27
N PRO A 458 41.39 7.39 28.93
CA PRO A 458 40.36 7.93 28.04
C PRO A 458 39.02 7.22 28.30
N GLY A 459 37.96 8.01 28.47
CA GLY A 459 36.59 7.52 28.68
C GLY A 459 36.12 6.60 27.55
N ARG A 460 35.39 5.52 27.90
CA ARG A 460 34.85 4.53 26.95
C ARG A 460 33.55 5.02 26.29
N LYS A 461 33.31 4.50 25.08
CA LYS A 461 32.27 4.85 24.09
C LYS A 461 30.80 4.70 24.58
N THR A 462 29.92 5.49 23.96
CA THR A 462 28.49 5.69 24.31
C THR A 462 27.64 5.60 23.05
N TYR A 463 26.50 4.94 23.17
CA TYR A 463 25.42 4.88 22.17
C TYR A 463 24.18 5.60 22.76
N PHE A 464 23.00 5.69 22.10
CA PHE A 464 21.78 6.34 22.67
C PHE A 464 20.50 5.53 22.39
N VAL A 465 19.68 5.18 23.40
CA VAL A 465 18.32 4.56 23.30
C VAL A 465 17.42 5.03 24.44
N SER A 466 16.14 5.37 24.23
CA SER A 466 15.22 5.86 25.28
C SER A 466 14.14 4.84 25.66
N TYR A 467 13.71 4.85 26.93
CA TYR A 467 12.63 4.01 27.48
C TYR A 467 11.58 4.82 28.27
N PRO A 468 10.33 4.33 28.34
CA PRO A 468 9.33 4.82 29.28
C PRO A 468 9.72 4.56 30.75
N PRO A 469 9.34 5.44 31.71
CA PRO A 469 9.71 5.33 33.13
C PRO A 469 9.33 4.00 33.79
N GLU A 470 8.18 3.43 33.41
CA GLU A 470 7.65 2.16 33.95
C GLU A 470 8.49 0.91 33.61
N TRP A 471 9.35 0.98 32.60
CA TRP A 471 10.17 -0.17 32.17
C TRP A 471 11.49 -0.28 32.93
N VAL A 472 11.86 0.75 33.70
CA VAL A 472 13.06 0.80 34.53
C VAL A 472 13.03 -0.27 35.64
N ASP A 473 11.84 -0.59 36.14
CA ASP A 473 11.64 -1.53 37.24
C ASP A 473 11.39 -2.98 36.77
N ALA A 474 11.35 -3.22 35.45
CA ALA A 474 11.06 -4.54 34.90
C ALA A 474 12.30 -5.47 35.01
N PRO A 475 12.18 -6.67 35.59
CA PRO A 475 13.32 -7.57 35.86
C PRO A 475 14.13 -7.97 34.62
N ALA A 476 13.50 -7.99 33.44
CA ALA A 476 14.13 -8.34 32.18
C ALA A 476 15.20 -7.33 31.73
N TYR A 477 15.21 -6.11 32.28
CA TYR A 477 16.10 -5.01 31.88
C TYR A 477 17.12 -4.64 32.98
N GLN A 478 17.22 -5.43 34.05
CA GLN A 478 18.13 -5.16 35.18
C GLN A 478 19.50 -5.88 35.09
N ASP A 479 19.67 -6.83 34.17
CA ASP A 479 20.93 -7.59 34.04
C ASP A 479 21.86 -6.98 32.97
N ALA A 480 22.74 -6.09 33.41
CA ALA A 480 23.67 -5.36 32.55
C ALA A 480 24.81 -6.22 31.96
N GLU A 481 25.00 -7.47 32.39
CA GLU A 481 26.09 -8.34 31.93
C GLU A 481 25.70 -9.20 30.71
N ALA A 482 24.43 -9.21 30.30
CA ALA A 482 23.92 -10.05 29.21
C ALA A 482 24.17 -9.51 27.77
N TYR A 483 24.83 -8.35 27.59
CA TYR A 483 24.86 -7.61 26.32
C TYR A 483 26.27 -7.52 25.67
N GLU A 484 26.42 -7.85 24.38
CA GLU A 484 27.71 -7.89 23.65
C GLU A 484 27.71 -7.07 22.32
N PHE A 485 28.80 -6.33 22.04
CA PHE A 485 28.98 -5.42 20.90
C PHE A 485 29.44 -6.14 19.61
N VAL A 486 28.92 -5.76 18.43
CA VAL A 486 29.46 -6.18 17.12
C VAL A 486 29.85 -4.97 16.28
N THR A 487 31.02 -5.05 15.65
CA THR A 487 31.60 -4.09 14.70
C THR A 487 31.24 -4.47 13.26
N THR A 488 30.78 -3.53 12.42
CA THR A 488 31.25 -3.35 11.02
C THR A 488 30.67 -2.10 10.33
N VAL A 489 31.37 -1.69 9.27
CA VAL A 489 31.48 -0.41 8.54
C VAL A 489 30.45 -0.26 7.40
N GLU A 490 30.07 1.00 7.10
CA GLU A 490 29.97 1.67 5.77
C GLU A 490 28.70 2.53 5.62
N GLU A 491 28.80 3.87 5.79
CA GLU A 491 28.12 4.94 5.02
C GLU A 491 28.30 6.34 5.69
N GLY A 492 28.30 7.42 4.87
CA GLY A 492 28.84 8.75 5.21
C GLY A 492 27.91 9.74 5.96
N PRO A 493 28.40 10.96 6.28
CA PRO A 493 27.76 11.87 7.25
C PRO A 493 26.45 12.55 6.80
N GLU A 494 26.12 12.53 5.51
CA GLU A 494 24.99 13.29 4.97
C GLU A 494 23.64 12.55 4.99
N ASP A 495 23.63 11.23 5.20
CA ASP A 495 22.40 10.40 5.24
C ASP A 495 21.82 10.18 6.64
N ASN A 496 22.17 11.08 7.57
CA ASN A 496 21.83 10.92 8.97
C ASN A 496 20.49 11.59 9.32
N GLU A 497 19.44 10.79 9.47
CA GLU A 497 18.07 11.22 9.78
C GLU A 497 17.98 12.14 11.01
N TRP A 498 18.82 11.91 12.01
CA TRP A 498 18.93 12.75 13.21
C TRP A 498 19.52 14.14 12.92
N HIS A 499 20.51 14.24 12.03
CA HIS A 499 21.01 15.55 11.57
C HIS A 499 19.96 16.24 10.69
N ARG A 500 19.16 15.47 9.93
CA ARG A 500 18.05 16.00 9.15
C ARG A 500 16.96 16.58 10.06
N LEU A 501 16.55 15.84 11.10
CA LEU A 501 15.60 16.27 12.13
C LEU A 501 16.11 17.52 12.89
N LEU A 502 17.35 17.52 13.37
CA LEU A 502 17.91 18.67 14.09
C LEU A 502 18.07 19.91 13.19
N LYS A 503 18.37 19.73 11.90
CA LYS A 503 18.35 20.80 10.88
C LYS A 503 16.93 21.32 10.61
N GLU A 504 15.96 20.42 10.53
CA GLU A 504 14.55 20.75 10.31
C GLU A 504 13.98 21.56 11.48
N PHE A 505 14.39 21.24 12.71
CA PHE A 505 13.86 21.85 13.94
C PHE A 505 14.75 22.92 14.60
N LYS A 506 15.92 23.24 14.05
CA LYS A 506 16.80 24.36 14.50
C LYS A 506 17.11 24.36 16.00
N ALA A 507 17.48 23.21 16.58
CA ALA A 507 17.77 23.10 18.02
C ALA A 507 19.23 23.49 18.37
N GLU A 508 19.44 24.13 19.54
CA GLU A 508 20.76 24.47 20.11
C GLU A 508 21.04 23.63 21.37
N VAL A 509 22.28 23.17 21.55
CA VAL A 509 22.67 22.30 22.67
C VAL A 509 23.55 23.09 23.65
N GLU A 510 23.16 23.18 24.91
CA GLU A 510 23.92 23.88 25.96
C GLU A 510 24.45 22.92 27.04
N ASN A 511 25.53 23.33 27.73
CA ASN A 511 26.30 22.59 28.75
C ASN A 511 27.26 21.48 28.30
N HIS A 512 27.40 21.21 26.99
CA HIS A 512 28.58 20.55 26.44
C HIS A 512 28.77 20.95 24.96
N PRO A 513 29.52 22.04 24.65
CA PRO A 513 29.60 22.63 23.30
C PRO A 513 30.34 21.76 22.26
N LYS A 514 30.59 20.49 22.57
CA LYS A 514 31.39 19.54 21.79
C LYS A 514 30.58 18.35 21.26
N LEU A 515 29.26 18.34 21.49
CA LEU A 515 28.38 17.28 20.98
C LEU A 515 27.62 17.65 19.71
N LEU A 516 27.61 18.92 19.27
CA LEU A 516 27.19 19.41 17.93
C LEU A 516 27.43 20.94 17.83
N ALA A 517 27.82 21.44 16.66
CA ALA A 517 27.94 22.89 16.40
C ALA A 517 26.61 23.48 15.89
N PRO A 518 26.29 24.75 16.19
CA PRO A 518 25.09 25.41 15.68
C PRO A 518 25.11 25.48 14.15
N ILE A 519 23.95 25.23 13.54
CA ILE A 519 23.80 25.25 12.08
C ILE A 519 23.29 26.63 11.66
N ASP A 520 24.05 27.30 10.79
CA ASP A 520 23.66 28.47 9.99
C ASP A 520 23.24 29.76 10.72
N ASN A 521 23.80 30.08 11.91
CA ASN A 521 23.66 31.41 12.55
C ASN A 521 22.21 31.93 12.69
N GLN A 522 21.20 31.05 12.84
CA GLN A 522 19.81 31.42 13.12
C GLN A 522 19.45 31.16 14.60
N GLU A 523 18.45 31.87 15.14
CA GLU A 523 17.95 31.68 16.51
C GLU A 523 17.37 30.26 16.69
N ALA A 524 17.70 29.63 17.81
CA ALA A 524 17.32 28.27 18.14
C ALA A 524 15.86 28.17 18.62
N LEU A 525 15.11 27.19 18.11
CA LEU A 525 13.69 26.98 18.46
C LEU A 525 13.50 26.04 19.67
N ALA A 526 14.53 25.31 20.07
CA ALA A 526 14.56 24.48 21.26
C ALA A 526 16.01 24.36 21.75
N LYS A 527 16.18 24.23 23.06
CA LYS A 527 17.45 24.17 23.77
C LYS A 527 17.61 22.85 24.51
N VAL A 528 18.61 22.05 24.16
CA VAL A 528 18.86 20.76 24.82
C VAL A 528 20.00 20.92 25.82
N THR A 529 19.74 20.62 27.09
CA THR A 529 20.70 20.71 28.19
C THR A 529 20.95 19.33 28.79
N VAL A 530 22.19 18.86 28.78
CA VAL A 530 22.55 17.59 29.44
C VAL A 530 22.69 17.83 30.95
N GLU A 531 21.90 17.12 31.75
CA GLU A 531 21.81 17.32 33.21
C GLU A 531 22.71 16.33 33.96
N HIS A 532 22.60 15.03 33.65
CA HIS A 532 23.40 13.97 34.27
C HIS A 532 23.81 12.93 33.24
N TYR A 533 24.94 12.27 33.47
CA TYR A 533 25.36 11.14 32.67
C TYR A 533 26.08 10.12 33.54
N HIS A 534 25.96 8.84 33.16
CA HIS A 534 26.72 7.78 33.82
C HIS A 534 28.22 7.94 33.49
N PRO A 535 29.18 7.70 34.41
CA PRO A 535 30.62 7.92 34.16
C PRO A 535 31.21 7.09 33.00
N ASN A 536 30.64 5.90 32.77
CA ASN A 536 30.94 5.05 31.59
C ASN A 536 29.92 5.24 30.45
N LEU A 537 29.13 6.31 30.52
CA LEU A 537 28.13 6.74 29.57
C LEU A 537 27.20 5.62 29.10
N LYS A 538 26.64 4.90 30.06
CA LYS A 538 25.61 3.88 29.83
C LYS A 538 24.20 4.47 29.74
N TRP A 539 24.03 5.70 30.20
CA TRP A 539 22.82 6.49 30.05
C TRP A 539 23.14 7.98 30.20
N VAL A 540 22.28 8.83 29.63
CA VAL A 540 22.34 10.29 29.73
C VAL A 540 20.93 10.83 30.02
N GLU A 541 20.84 11.74 30.98
CA GLU A 541 19.67 12.56 31.29
C GLU A 541 19.89 13.92 30.63
N PHE A 542 18.94 14.35 29.81
CA PHE A 542 18.91 15.71 29.30
C PHE A 542 17.52 16.31 29.48
N THR A 543 17.55 17.61 29.70
CA THR A 543 16.42 18.52 29.69
C THR A 543 16.32 19.12 28.30
N ILE A 544 15.18 19.01 27.62
CA ILE A 544 14.89 19.89 26.50
C ILE A 544 14.06 21.04 27.06
N THR A 545 14.55 22.26 26.86
CA THR A 545 13.93 23.51 27.24
C THR A 545 13.60 24.24 25.95
N TRP A 546 12.36 24.64 25.75
CA TRP A 546 12.02 25.51 24.64
C TRP A 546 11.23 26.67 25.19
N ASP A 547 11.42 27.83 24.58
CA ASP A 547 10.50 28.93 24.80
C ASP A 547 9.26 28.65 23.95
N GLU A 548 8.08 28.55 24.57
CA GLU A 548 6.82 28.68 23.86
C GLU A 548 6.74 30.11 23.27
N PHE A 549 7.45 30.40 22.18
CA PHE A 549 7.44 31.77 21.65
C PHE A 549 6.12 32.09 20.94
N ALA A 550 5.41 33.03 21.56
CA ALA A 550 4.80 34.20 20.92
C ALA A 550 4.06 33.93 19.60
N ILE A 551 2.83 33.45 19.72
CA ILE A 551 1.83 33.49 18.65
C ILE A 551 1.59 34.96 18.22
N ASP A 552 1.76 35.28 16.93
CA ASP A 552 1.37 36.57 16.34
C ASP A 552 -0.14 36.80 16.57
N PRO A 553 -0.57 37.88 17.26
CA PRO A 553 -1.99 38.15 17.53
C PRO A 553 -2.84 38.42 16.27
N LYS A 554 -2.26 38.44 15.06
CA LYS A 554 -2.97 38.75 13.81
C LYS A 554 -3.67 37.56 13.15
N THR A 555 -3.44 36.32 13.59
CA THR A 555 -4.18 35.14 13.12
C THR A 555 -5.47 34.96 13.92
N LYS A 556 -6.52 35.62 13.42
CA LYS A 556 -7.89 35.78 13.95
C LYS A 556 -8.47 34.60 14.74
N ALA A 557 -8.67 34.79 16.04
CA ALA A 557 -9.80 34.24 16.79
C ALA A 557 -10.77 35.37 17.16
N VAL A 558 -12.00 35.33 16.64
CA VAL A 558 -13.05 36.31 16.98
C VAL A 558 -13.81 35.82 18.21
N ILE A 559 -13.61 36.52 19.33
CA ILE A 559 -14.44 36.50 20.54
C ILE A 559 -15.63 37.43 20.31
N MET A 560 -16.86 37.07 20.73
CA MET A 560 -17.84 38.06 21.20
C MET A 560 -18.84 37.46 22.22
N ASP A 561 -19.17 38.31 23.19
CA ASP A 561 -19.90 38.14 24.44
C ASP A 561 -21.23 38.93 24.38
N GLY A 562 -22.31 38.36 24.92
CA GLY A 562 -23.71 38.75 24.65
C GLY A 562 -24.50 37.63 23.95
N ASP A 563 -25.73 37.91 23.50
CA ASP A 563 -26.71 36.87 23.11
C ASP A 563 -26.34 36.09 21.83
N ARG A 564 -25.47 35.07 22.05
CA ARG A 564 -25.16 33.82 21.30
C ARG A 564 -23.89 33.80 20.42
N PRO A 565 -23.29 32.61 20.16
CA PRO A 565 -22.64 31.70 21.14
C PRO A 565 -21.31 31.08 20.61
N VAL A 566 -20.29 30.76 21.42
CA VAL A 566 -19.33 29.68 21.07
C VAL A 566 -18.85 28.90 22.30
N LEU A 567 -18.86 27.57 22.18
CA LEU A 567 -18.82 26.57 23.24
C LEU A 567 -17.48 26.47 23.99
N LYS A 568 -17.65 26.52 25.31
CA LYS A 568 -16.69 26.31 26.39
C LYS A 568 -16.21 24.84 26.43
N ARG A 569 -14.90 24.63 26.47
CA ARG A 569 -14.31 23.71 27.47
C ARG A 569 -13.01 24.34 27.96
N ASP A 570 -12.94 24.46 29.28
CA ASP A 570 -12.08 25.37 30.03
C ASP A 570 -10.58 25.15 29.80
N LEU A 571 -9.88 26.20 29.37
CA LEU A 571 -8.52 26.51 29.82
C LEU A 571 -8.48 28.01 30.14
N LYS A 572 -8.50 28.33 31.43
CA LYS A 572 -8.07 29.63 31.93
C LYS A 572 -6.55 29.67 31.83
N ALA A 573 -6.02 30.55 31.00
CA ALA A 573 -4.77 31.24 31.31
C ALA A 573 -4.85 32.63 30.65
N SER A 574 -5.01 33.66 31.48
CA SER A 574 -4.82 35.04 31.03
C SER A 574 -3.32 35.32 30.94
N SER A 575 -2.85 35.76 29.79
CA SER A 575 -1.52 36.33 29.64
C SER A 575 -1.57 37.85 29.88
N GLN A 576 -0.87 38.29 30.93
CA GLN A 576 -0.05 39.48 30.81
C GLN A 576 1.31 39.21 31.46
N PRO A 577 2.42 39.59 30.79
CA PRO A 577 3.77 39.35 31.29
C PRO A 577 4.09 40.38 32.36
N SER A 578 4.27 39.95 33.60
CA SER A 578 4.89 40.79 34.64
C SER A 578 5.59 40.03 35.75
N ASP A 579 5.83 38.73 35.61
CA ASP A 579 6.62 37.97 36.58
C ASP A 579 7.91 37.42 35.93
N PRO A 580 9.11 37.89 36.34
CA PRO A 580 10.39 37.32 35.91
C PRO A 580 10.62 35.88 36.38
N GLY A 581 9.65 35.26 37.07
CA GLY A 581 9.74 33.91 37.64
C GLY A 581 9.04 32.79 36.86
N GLN A 582 8.50 33.04 35.65
CA GLN A 582 7.87 31.95 34.89
C GLN A 582 8.95 31.02 34.31
N VAL A 583 9.06 29.83 34.92
CA VAL A 583 9.98 28.76 34.51
C VAL A 583 9.50 28.22 33.15
N PRO A 584 10.38 28.07 32.14
CA PRO A 584 10.03 27.43 30.87
C PRO A 584 9.48 26.01 31.11
N ASP A 585 8.67 25.49 30.19
CA ASP A 585 8.14 24.14 30.34
C ASP A 585 9.28 23.12 30.17
N VAL A 586 9.54 22.32 31.19
CA VAL A 586 10.69 21.41 31.27
C VAL A 586 10.21 19.98 31.19
N GLN A 587 10.51 19.28 30.09
CA GLN A 587 10.38 17.82 30.03
C GLN A 587 11.74 17.14 30.19
N ARG A 588 11.82 16.20 31.14
CA ARG A 588 13.00 15.35 31.37
C ARG A 588 12.80 14.01 30.69
N SER A 589 13.80 13.57 29.93
CA SER A 589 13.82 12.27 29.25
C SER A 589 15.04 11.46 29.68
N PHE A 590 14.85 10.15 29.89
CA PHE A 590 15.90 9.21 30.27
C PHE A 590 16.28 8.33 29.07
N ILE A 591 17.58 8.20 28.77
CA ILE A 591 18.11 7.44 27.64
C ILE A 591 19.19 6.46 28.14
N ALA A 592 18.98 5.14 28.03
CA ALA A 592 19.89 4.04 28.40
C ALA A 592 20.04 2.99 27.27
N LEU A 593 21.21 2.35 27.09
CA LEU A 593 21.65 1.78 25.78
C LEU A 593 21.65 0.26 25.69
N HIS A 594 21.19 -0.32 24.56
CA HIS A 594 21.12 -1.78 24.38
C HIS A 594 21.41 -2.29 22.95
N ARG A 595 21.87 -3.56 22.88
CA ARG A 595 21.71 -4.48 21.74
C ARG A 595 21.19 -5.82 22.28
N ASP A 596 20.08 -6.30 21.74
CA ASP A 596 19.63 -7.68 21.97
C ASP A 596 20.56 -8.66 21.23
N SER A 597 21.29 -9.49 21.97
CA SER A 597 22.10 -10.60 21.44
C SER A 597 21.36 -11.94 21.44
N ASN A 598 20.07 -11.97 21.78
CA ASN A 598 19.25 -13.19 21.74
C ASN A 598 18.00 -13.04 20.86
N TYR A 599 18.22 -12.93 19.54
CA TYR A 599 17.26 -13.42 18.54
C TYR A 599 17.72 -14.80 18.05
N HIS A 600 17.60 -15.79 18.94
CA HIS A 600 17.12 -17.08 18.51
C HIS A 600 15.67 -17.14 18.94
N HIS A 601 14.74 -16.94 18.00
CA HIS A 601 13.56 -17.78 17.78
C HIS A 601 12.86 -17.42 16.47
#